data_AF-A0A3P7IEV4-F1
#
_entry.id   AF-A0A3P7IEV4-F1
#
_cell.length_a   1.000
_cell.length_b   1.000
_cell.length_c   1.000
_cell.angle_alpha   90.00
_cell.angle_beta   90.00
_cell.angle_gamma   90.00
#
_symmetry.space_group_name_H-M   'P 1'
#
loop_
_entity.id
_entity.type
_entity.pdbx_description
1 polymer ?
#
loop_
_entity_poly.entity_id
_entity_poly.type
_entity_poly.pdbx_seq_one_letter_code
_entity_poly.pdbx_strand_id
1 'polypeptide(L)'
;MFSLGGLFVLWLIDVVLIALQLLQPADGSQYIMNYYGPRVSALRFGRKMATDQQMQMVAELEMEMMSDMYRRMTTACQEKCIANTFKEGELTKGEAVCLDRCVAKYLDVHEKLGKRLTTISQSDEAALQKMSQSDQ
;
A
#
# COMPACT_ATOMS: atom_id res chain seq x y z
N MET A 1 43.87 24.71 25.42
CA MET A 1 42.70 24.13 26.13
C MET A 1 41.48 24.37 25.25
N PHE A 2 40.60 23.38 25.08
CA PHE A 2 39.48 23.30 24.11
C PHE A 2 39.81 22.77 22.70
N SER A 3 40.37 21.56 22.58
CA SER A 3 40.48 20.87 21.28
C SER A 3 39.78 19.50 21.20
N LEU A 4 39.05 19.07 22.25
CA LEU A 4 38.31 17.78 22.23
C LEU A 4 36.94 17.85 22.93
N GLY A 5 36.47 19.03 23.31
CA GLY A 5 35.21 19.21 24.06
C GLY A 5 34.01 19.66 23.22
N GLY A 6 34.23 20.48 22.18
CA GLY A 6 33.13 21.10 21.43
C GLY A 6 32.31 20.13 20.59
N LEU A 7 32.98 19.22 19.88
CA LEU A 7 32.31 18.22 19.04
C LEU A 7 31.54 17.18 19.86
N PHE A 8 32.04 16.81 21.04
CA PHE A 8 31.36 15.84 21.90
C PHE A 8 30.09 16.43 22.53
N VAL A 9 30.12 17.71 22.90
CA VAL A 9 28.94 18.42 23.41
C VAL A 9 27.89 18.61 22.32
N LEU A 10 28.28 18.96 21.09
CA LEU A 10 27.32 19.07 19.98
C LEU A 10 26.72 17.71 19.60
N TRP A 11 27.53 16.65 19.58
CA TRP A 11 27.04 15.31 19.29
C TRP A 11 26.10 14.77 20.38
N LEU A 12 26.41 15.05 21.65
CA LEU A 12 25.51 14.71 22.76
C LEU A 12 24.21 15.53 22.70
N ILE A 13 24.27 16.82 22.35
CA ILE A 13 23.06 17.64 22.20
C ILE A 13 22.19 17.11 21.05
N ASP A 14 22.76 16.77 19.89
CA ASP A 14 22.01 16.19 18.76
C ASP A 14 21.40 14.82 19.11
N VAL A 15 22.17 13.92 19.76
CA VAL A 15 21.67 12.61 20.22
C VAL A 15 20.55 12.76 21.26
N VAL A 16 20.67 13.74 22.17
CA VAL A 16 19.64 14.05 23.17
C VAL A 16 18.39 14.65 22.50
N LEU A 17 18.54 15.55 21.52
CA LEU A 17 17.42 16.12 20.76
C LEU A 17 16.65 15.07 19.95
N ILE A 18 17.36 14.10 19.35
CA ILE A 18 16.74 12.97 18.62
C ILE A 18 16.00 12.04 19.60
N ALA A 19 16.59 11.75 20.77
CA ALA A 19 16.01 10.83 21.75
C ALA A 19 14.79 11.40 22.49
N LEU A 20 14.73 12.72 22.71
CA LEU A 20 13.63 13.36 23.45
C LEU A 20 12.38 13.63 22.61
N GLN A 21 12.37 13.35 21.30
CA GLN A 21 11.22 13.60 20.41
C GLN A 21 10.65 15.05 20.53
N LEU A 22 11.48 16.03 20.91
CA LEU A 22 11.04 17.42 21.14
C LEU A 22 10.86 18.23 19.85
N LEU A 23 11.20 17.65 18.69
CA LEU A 23 10.73 18.15 17.40
C LEU A 23 9.36 17.55 17.10
N GLN A 24 8.34 18.07 17.76
CA GLN A 24 6.97 17.91 17.27
C GLN A 24 6.84 18.60 15.90
N PRO A 25 6.03 18.07 14.98
CA PRO A 25 5.71 18.76 13.74
C PRO A 25 5.10 20.12 14.08
N ALA A 26 5.47 21.18 13.35
CA ALA A 26 4.99 22.54 13.58
C ALA A 26 3.45 22.67 13.53
N ASP A 27 2.76 21.63 13.07
CA ASP A 27 1.32 21.56 12.87
C ASP A 27 0.54 20.86 14.01
N GLY A 28 1.19 20.38 15.07
CA GLY A 28 0.51 19.84 16.26
C GLY A 28 -0.34 18.58 16.03
N SER A 29 -0.25 17.93 14.88
CA SER A 29 -0.99 16.70 14.58
C SER A 29 -0.30 15.46 15.17
N GLN A 30 -1.09 14.56 15.75
CA GLN A 30 -0.65 13.23 16.16
C GLN A 30 -0.14 12.44 14.94
N TYR A 31 1.03 11.78 15.06
CA TYR A 31 1.49 10.77 14.09
C TYR A 31 0.65 9.49 14.21
N ILE A 32 -0.63 9.57 13.86
CA ILE A 32 -1.50 8.41 13.72
C ILE A 32 -1.88 8.33 12.24
N MET A 33 -1.11 7.54 11.50
CA MET A 33 -1.50 7.11 10.16
C MET A 33 -2.48 5.94 10.36
N ASN A 34 -3.78 6.16 10.07
CA ASN A 34 -4.77 5.09 10.18
C ASN A 34 -4.47 4.01 9.14
N TYR A 35 -4.24 2.77 9.58
CA TYR A 35 -4.04 1.58 8.72
C TYR A 35 -5.27 1.21 7.88
N TYR A 36 -6.38 1.92 8.05
CA TYR A 36 -7.57 1.81 7.24
C TYR A 36 -7.84 3.20 6.65
N GLY A 37 -7.47 3.37 5.38
CA GLY A 37 -7.77 4.57 4.61
C GLY A 37 -9.27 4.91 4.61
N PRO A 38 -9.63 6.15 4.24
CA PRO A 38 -11.02 6.58 4.19
C PRO A 38 -11.84 5.66 3.26
N ARG A 39 -13.02 5.24 3.73
CA ARG A 39 -13.93 4.43 2.90
C ARG A 39 -14.33 5.23 1.67
N VAL A 40 -14.27 4.57 0.51
CA VAL A 40 -14.70 5.06 -0.81
C VAL A 40 -16.01 5.85 -0.66
N SER A 41 -15.86 7.17 -0.55
CA SER A 41 -16.95 8.12 -0.55
C SER A 41 -16.99 8.66 -1.96
N ALA A 42 -18.10 8.46 -2.66
CA ALA A 42 -18.24 8.91 -4.05
C ALA A 42 -18.06 10.43 -4.12
N LEU A 43 -16.85 10.87 -4.48
CA LEU A 43 -16.55 12.26 -4.78
C LEU A 43 -17.33 12.61 -6.05
N ARG A 44 -18.46 13.30 -5.88
CA ARG A 44 -19.15 13.97 -6.97
C ARG A 44 -18.16 14.91 -7.64
N PHE A 45 -17.85 14.64 -8.91
CA PHE A 45 -16.98 15.44 -9.78
C PHE A 45 -17.58 16.83 -10.03
N GLY A 46 -17.48 17.70 -9.02
CA GLY A 46 -17.64 19.15 -9.16
C GLY A 46 -16.37 19.73 -9.78
N ARG A 47 -16.43 20.03 -11.07
CA ARG A 47 -15.43 20.67 -11.93
C ARG A 47 -14.49 21.66 -11.21
N LYS A 48 -13.31 21.18 -10.79
CA LYS A 48 -11.98 21.79 -10.95
C LYS A 48 -10.95 20.99 -10.14
N MET A 49 -10.11 20.22 -10.81
CA MET A 49 -8.74 19.97 -10.37
C MET A 49 -7.89 19.89 -11.64
N ALA A 50 -7.00 20.86 -11.79
CA ALA A 50 -5.96 20.90 -12.81
C ALA A 50 -4.73 21.50 -12.11
N THR A 51 -4.07 20.71 -11.26
CA THR A 51 -2.87 21.08 -10.47
C THR A 51 -2.19 19.81 -9.92
N ASP A 52 -0.94 19.95 -9.46
CA ASP A 52 -0.08 18.95 -8.77
C ASP A 52 -0.80 17.97 -7.84
N GLN A 53 -1.90 18.39 -7.22
CA GLN A 53 -2.77 17.55 -6.40
C GLN A 53 -3.33 16.32 -7.15
N GLN A 54 -3.49 16.40 -8.47
CA GLN A 54 -3.92 15.29 -9.30
C GLN A 54 -2.81 14.24 -9.52
N MET A 55 -1.53 14.63 -9.51
CA MET A 55 -0.43 13.67 -9.51
C MET A 55 -0.24 13.03 -8.12
N GLN A 56 -0.45 13.80 -7.05
CA GLN A 56 -0.40 13.27 -5.68
C GLN A 56 -1.50 12.24 -5.42
N MET A 57 -2.73 12.49 -5.86
CA MET A 57 -3.82 11.53 -5.68
C MET A 57 -3.63 10.24 -6.48
N VAL A 58 -3.01 10.30 -7.68
CA VAL A 58 -2.71 9.10 -8.47
C VAL A 58 -1.63 8.26 -7.78
N ALA A 59 -0.58 8.90 -7.26
CA ALA A 59 0.46 8.21 -6.51
C ALA A 59 -0.07 7.56 -5.21
N GLU A 60 -1.00 8.23 -4.51
CA GLU A 60 -1.66 7.66 -3.33
C GLU A 60 -2.53 6.44 -3.69
N LEU A 61 -3.29 6.52 -4.80
CA LEU A 61 -4.08 5.40 -5.33
C LEU A 61 -3.22 4.21 -5.76
N GLU A 62 -2.08 4.46 -6.41
CA GLU A 62 -1.13 3.41 -6.78
C GLU A 62 -0.58 2.68 -5.55
N MET A 63 -0.24 3.43 -4.51
CA MET A 63 0.23 2.88 -3.23
C MET A 63 -0.87 2.09 -2.51
N GLU A 64 -2.11 2.61 -2.47
CA GLU A 64 -3.24 1.91 -1.86
C GLU A 64 -3.54 0.59 -2.59
N MET A 65 -3.56 0.60 -3.93
CA MET A 65 -3.75 -0.62 -4.72
C MET A 65 -2.64 -1.65 -4.49
N MET A 66 -1.37 -1.23 -4.44
CA MET A 66 -0.25 -2.13 -4.18
C MET A 66 -0.33 -2.72 -2.77
N SER A 67 -0.80 -1.95 -1.79
CA SER A 67 -1.00 -2.43 -0.42
C SER A 67 -2.12 -3.48 -0.31
N ASP A 68 -3.25 -3.29 -0.99
CA ASP A 68 -4.35 -4.27 -1.01
C ASP A 68 -3.91 -5.56 -1.70
N MET A 69 -3.16 -5.45 -2.80
CA MET A 69 -2.56 -6.61 -3.48
C MET A 69 -1.65 -7.39 -2.52
N TYR A 70 -0.72 -6.72 -1.82
CA TYR A 70 0.22 -7.36 -0.90
C TYR A 70 -0.51 -8.07 0.25
N ARG A 71 -1.54 -7.43 0.81
CA ARG A 71 -2.35 -8.00 1.89
C ARG A 71 -3.05 -9.28 1.44
N ARG A 72 -3.73 -9.26 0.29
CA ARG A 72 -4.42 -10.44 -0.28
C ARG A 72 -3.45 -11.55 -0.67
N MET A 73 -2.29 -11.19 -1.20
CA MET A 73 -1.23 -12.15 -1.55
C MET A 73 -0.72 -12.87 -0.30
N THR A 74 -0.41 -12.11 0.75
CA THR A 74 0.14 -12.66 1.99
C THR A 74 -0.84 -13.62 2.66
N THR A 75 -2.12 -13.25 2.76
CA THR A 75 -3.15 -14.13 3.34
C THR A 75 -3.36 -15.39 2.48
N ALA A 76 -3.40 -15.24 1.16
CA ALA A 76 -3.58 -16.39 0.27
C ALA A 76 -2.40 -17.36 0.29
N CYS A 77 -1.17 -16.86 0.40
CA CYS A 77 0.01 -17.72 0.48
C CYS A 77 0.16 -18.35 1.87
N GLN A 78 -0.19 -17.64 2.93
CA GLN A 78 -0.25 -18.20 4.27
C GLN A 78 -1.23 -19.38 4.33
N GLU A 79 -2.48 -19.20 3.86
CA GLU A 79 -3.49 -20.27 3.88
C GLU A 79 -3.11 -21.48 3.00
N LYS A 80 -2.37 -21.27 1.91
CA LYS A 80 -1.98 -22.35 0.99
C LYS A 80 -0.74 -23.11 1.42
N CYS A 81 0.23 -22.42 2.01
CA CYS A 81 1.55 -22.97 2.26
C CYS A 81 1.82 -23.29 3.73
N ILE A 82 1.18 -22.61 4.67
CA ILE A 82 1.40 -22.81 6.11
C ILE A 82 0.25 -23.63 6.68
N ALA A 83 0.56 -24.74 7.33
CA ALA A 83 -0.46 -25.57 7.95
C ALA A 83 -1.07 -24.89 9.18
N ASN A 84 -2.37 -25.07 9.41
CA ASN A 84 -3.05 -24.57 10.62
C ASN A 84 -2.58 -25.28 11.90
N THR A 85 -1.89 -26.43 11.77
CA THR A 85 -1.32 -27.18 12.88
C THR A 85 0.20 -27.03 12.87
N PHE A 86 0.69 -26.10 13.69
CA PHE A 86 2.11 -25.83 13.84
C PHE A 86 2.77 -26.89 14.72
N LYS A 87 3.74 -27.61 14.17
CA LYS A 87 4.56 -28.57 14.93
C LYS A 87 5.82 -27.91 15.53
N GLU A 88 6.30 -26.87 14.87
CA GLU A 88 7.51 -26.12 15.22
C GLU A 88 7.33 -24.64 14.84
N GLY A 89 8.12 -23.75 15.44
CA GLY A 89 8.01 -22.30 15.26
C GLY A 89 8.81 -21.76 14.07
N GLU A 90 9.59 -22.61 13.39
CA GLU A 90 10.35 -22.26 12.21
C GLU A 90 9.67 -22.80 10.96
N LEU A 91 9.89 -22.10 9.84
CA LEU A 91 9.35 -22.51 8.56
C LEU A 91 10.11 -23.73 8.04
N THR A 92 9.40 -24.81 7.72
CA THR A 92 10.04 -25.98 7.13
C THR A 92 10.55 -25.66 5.72
N LYS A 93 11.56 -26.41 5.24
CA LYS A 93 12.07 -26.25 3.86
C LYS A 93 10.96 -26.37 2.80
N GLY A 94 9.94 -27.20 3.06
CA GLY A 94 8.79 -27.37 2.17
C GLY A 94 7.89 -26.14 2.12
N GLU A 95 7.62 -25.55 3.28
CA GLU A 95 6.82 -24.32 3.40
C GLU A 95 7.55 -23.12 2.77
N ALA A 96 8.86 -22.99 2.99
CA ALA A 96 9.68 -21.94 2.37
C ALA A 96 9.61 -21.99 0.84
N VAL A 97 9.86 -23.16 0.24
CA VAL A 97 9.77 -23.35 -1.22
C VAL A 97 8.34 -23.19 -1.73
N CYS A 98 7.34 -23.54 -0.93
CA CYS A 98 5.93 -23.29 -1.27
C CYS A 98 5.63 -21.79 -1.35
N LEU A 99 6.09 -20.99 -0.39
CA LEU A 99 5.87 -19.54 -0.37
C LEU A 99 6.46 -18.87 -1.62
N ASP A 100 7.70 -19.20 -1.99
CA ASP A 100 8.33 -18.65 -3.21
C ASP A 100 7.51 -18.96 -4.46
N ARG A 101 7.06 -20.21 -4.60
CA ARG A 101 6.21 -20.65 -5.73
C ARG A 101 4.83 -20.01 -5.68
N CYS A 102 4.29 -19.77 -4.48
CA CYS A 102 2.99 -19.15 -4.30
C CYS A 102 3.01 -17.70 -4.77
N VAL A 103 4.01 -16.92 -4.34
CA VAL A 103 4.19 -15.52 -4.74
C VAL A 103 4.36 -15.41 -6.25
N ALA A 104 5.22 -16.25 -6.85
CA ALA A 104 5.40 -16.28 -8.31
C ALA A 104 4.07 -16.55 -9.05
N LYS A 105 3.33 -17.57 -8.65
CA LYS A 105 2.02 -17.89 -9.24
C LYS A 105 0.97 -16.82 -9.00
N TYR A 106 1.00 -16.16 -7.83
CA TYR A 106 0.04 -15.11 -7.50
C TYR A 106 0.20 -13.93 -8.44
N LEU A 107 1.43 -13.49 -8.69
CA LEU A 107 1.73 -12.41 -9.64
C LEU A 107 1.36 -12.79 -11.08
N ASP A 108 1.64 -14.03 -11.51
CA ASP A 108 1.23 -14.54 -12.83
C ASP A 108 -0.29 -14.51 -13.02
N VAL A 109 -1.05 -14.89 -11.98
CA VAL A 109 -2.51 -14.86 -12.00
C VAL A 109 -3.01 -13.41 -11.96
N HIS A 110 -2.39 -12.56 -11.15
CA HIS A 110 -2.74 -11.14 -11.05
C HIS A 110 -2.61 -10.42 -12.40
N GLU A 111 -1.54 -10.67 -13.16
CA GLU A 111 -1.37 -10.11 -14.51
C GLU A 111 -2.46 -10.59 -15.48
N LYS A 112 -2.76 -11.90 -15.46
CA LYS A 112 -3.82 -12.47 -16.31
C LYS A 112 -5.20 -11.93 -15.97
N LEU A 113 -5.49 -11.74 -14.68
CA LEU A 113 -6.73 -11.11 -14.22
C LEU A 113 -6.80 -9.65 -14.68
N GLY A 114 -5.70 -8.90 -14.62
CA GLY A 114 -5.62 -7.54 -15.14
C GLY A 114 -5.98 -7.46 -16.64
N LYS A 115 -5.46 -8.38 -17.46
CA LYS A 115 -5.81 -8.48 -18.89
C LYS A 115 -7.28 -8.80 -19.13
N ARG A 116 -7.89 -9.63 -18.28
CA ARG A 116 -9.31 -10.00 -18.39
C ARG A 116 -10.22 -8.86 -17.93
N LEU A 117 -9.90 -8.21 -16.80
CA LEU A 117 -10.64 -7.06 -16.29
C LEU A 117 -10.69 -5.92 -17.31
N THR A 118 -9.56 -5.57 -17.92
CA THR A 118 -9.51 -4.53 -18.98
C THR A 118 -10.35 -4.89 -20.20
N THR A 119 -10.35 -6.15 -20.63
CA THR A 119 -11.21 -6.62 -21.72
C THR A 119 -12.68 -6.51 -21.36
N ILE A 120 -13.05 -6.88 -20.13
CA ILE A 120 -14.43 -6.82 -19.63
C ILE A 120 -14.90 -5.37 -19.50
N SER A 121 -14.06 -4.47 -18.99
CA SER A 121 -14.40 -3.04 -18.87
C SER A 121 -14.74 -2.42 -20.22
N GLN A 122 -13.98 -2.73 -21.28
CA GLN A 122 -14.28 -2.25 -22.63
C GLN A 122 -15.61 -2.80 -23.18
N SER A 123 -15.94 -4.06 -22.89
CA SER A 123 -17.23 -4.63 -23.28
C SER A 123 -18.40 -4.04 -22.50
N ASP A 124 -18.20 -3.76 -21.21
CA ASP A 124 -19.23 -3.18 -20.35
C ASP A 124 -19.52 -1.73 -20.74
N GLU A 125 -18.51 -0.94 -21.12
CA GLU A 125 -18.69 0.41 -21.66
C GLU A 125 -19.53 0.40 -22.96
N ALA A 126 -19.24 -0.55 -23.86
CA ALA A 126 -20.01 -0.71 -25.09
C ALA A 126 -21.44 -1.20 -24.83
N ALA A 127 -21.67 -2.01 -23.81
CA ALA A 127 -22.99 -2.47 -23.39
C ALA A 127 -23.79 -1.34 -22.71
N LEU A 128 -23.16 -0.54 -21.85
CA LEU A 128 -23.79 0.63 -21.20
C LEU A 128 -24.21 1.68 -22.22
N GLN A 129 -23.37 1.96 -23.23
CA GLN A 129 -23.71 2.90 -24.30
C GLN A 129 -24.94 2.43 -25.08
N LYS A 130 -25.04 1.13 -25.36
CA LYS A 130 -26.20 0.55 -26.05
C LYS A 130 -27.46 0.59 -25.20
N MET A 131 -27.37 0.38 -23.89
CA MET A 131 -28.51 0.54 -22.97
C MET A 131 -28.96 1.99 -22.83
N SER A 132 -28.03 2.96 -22.85
CA SER A 132 -28.37 4.39 -22.76
C SER A 132 -29.07 4.95 -24.01
N GLN A 133 -28.98 4.26 -25.15
CA GLN A 133 -29.67 4.63 -26.40
C GLN A 133 -31.04 3.96 -26.56
N SER A 134 -31.31 2.85 -25.86
CA SER A 134 -32.61 2.16 -25.92
C SER A 134 -33.69 2.75 -25.02
N ASP A 135 -33.33 3.66 -24.11
CA ASP A 135 -34.27 4.41 -23.26
C ASP A 135 -34.78 5.71 -23.92
N GLN A 136 -34.53 5.93 -25.21
CA GLN A 136 -34.97 7.10 -25.97
C GLN A 136 -35.92 6.74 -27.11
#